data_AF-A0A4D4N6U6-F1
#
_entry.id   AF-A0A4D4N6U6-F1
#
_cell.length_a   1.000
_cell.length_b   1.000
_cell.length_c   1.000
_cell.angle_alpha   90.00
_cell.angle_beta   90.00
_cell.angle_gamma   90.00
#
_symmetry.space_group_name_H-M   'P 1'
#
loop_
_entity.id
_entity.type
_entity.pdbx_description
1 polymer ?
#
loop_
_entity_poly.entity_id
_entity_poly.type
_entity_poly.pdbx_seq_one_letter_code
_entity_poly.pdbx_strand_id
1 'polypeptide(L)'
;MTLEELGHLVQGREIDTVMVAVPDLRGRLMGKNLDAHHFLTKLPGGPEMCAYILATDVDMNPLDGFELAGWHTGYGDLRVVPDLGTIRRLNYLPGTVLVHGNAVHPDGRPVAVAPREILRSQLRALAVHGLQARVGIESEFVLYKGTEAQLRRSGFRNPTPVSPDNLDYALDRPPA
;
A
#
# COMPACT_ATOMS: atom_id res chain seq x y z
N MET A 1 9.46 -13.08 -3.24
CA MET A 1 10.81 -12.87 -3.77
C MET A 1 11.70 -12.49 -2.61
N THR A 2 12.94 -12.98 -2.56
CA THR A 2 13.90 -12.62 -1.51
C THR A 2 14.64 -11.32 -1.87
N LEU A 3 15.35 -10.72 -0.91
CA LEU A 3 16.21 -9.56 -1.19
C LEU A 3 17.36 -9.92 -2.16
N GLU A 4 17.91 -11.13 -2.04
CA GLU A 4 18.97 -11.62 -2.91
C GLU A 4 18.49 -11.76 -4.37
N GLU A 5 17.32 -12.37 -4.58
CA GLU A 5 16.68 -12.46 -5.89
C GLU A 5 16.45 -11.07 -6.49
N LEU A 6 15.96 -10.12 -5.68
CA LEU A 6 15.79 -8.73 -6.12
C LEU A 6 17.13 -8.12 -6.56
N GLY A 7 18.20 -8.34 -5.80
CA GLY A 7 19.55 -7.88 -6.15
C GLY A 7 20.02 -8.36 -7.51
N HIS A 8 19.82 -9.65 -7.82
CA HIS A 8 20.17 -10.22 -9.13
C HIS A 8 19.34 -9.62 -10.26
N LEU A 9 18.03 -9.43 -10.07
CA LEU A 9 17.15 -8.83 -11.08
C LEU A 9 17.50 -7.36 -11.35
N VAL A 10 17.92 -6.62 -10.32
CA VAL A 10 18.38 -5.23 -10.47
C VAL A 10 19.70 -5.19 -11.25
N GLN A 11 20.66 -6.05 -10.92
CA GLN A 11 21.91 -6.18 -11.68
C GLN A 11 21.67 -6.56 -13.16
N GLY A 12 20.72 -7.46 -13.39
CA GLY A 12 20.27 -7.88 -14.72
C GLY A 12 19.41 -6.84 -15.47
N ARG A 13 19.10 -5.69 -14.83
CA ARG A 13 18.23 -4.63 -15.36
C ARG A 13 16.80 -5.07 -15.67
N GLU A 14 16.35 -6.15 -15.05
CA GLU A 14 14.95 -6.60 -15.14
C GLU A 14 14.03 -5.82 -14.19
N ILE A 15 14.59 -5.27 -13.11
CA ILE A 15 13.91 -4.40 -12.14
C ILE A 15 14.73 -3.11 -12.01
N ASP A 16 14.09 -1.98 -12.27
CA ASP A 16 14.69 -0.65 -12.14
C ASP A 16 13.98 0.20 -11.07
N THR A 17 12.78 -0.20 -10.65
CA THR A 17 11.92 0.58 -9.76
C THR A 17 11.48 -0.22 -8.55
N VAL A 18 11.63 0.37 -7.36
CA VAL A 18 11.08 -0.16 -6.11
C VAL A 18 10.06 0.83 -5.56
N MET A 19 8.79 0.43 -5.52
CA MET A 19 7.73 1.14 -4.82
C MET A 19 7.78 0.75 -3.34
N VAL A 20 8.11 1.70 -2.47
CA VAL A 20 8.00 1.50 -1.01
C VAL A 20 6.74 2.20 -0.54
N ALA A 21 5.81 1.45 0.05
CA ALA A 21 4.50 1.98 0.41
C ALA A 21 4.02 1.56 1.80
N VAL A 22 3.23 2.43 2.42
CA VAL A 22 2.46 2.16 3.63
C VAL A 22 0.97 2.27 3.32
N PRO A 23 0.09 1.42 3.89
CA PRO A 23 -1.34 1.67 3.87
C PRO A 23 -1.67 2.91 4.70
N ASP A 24 -2.45 3.84 4.13
CA ASP A 24 -2.99 4.98 4.87
C ASP A 24 -4.23 4.60 5.69
N LEU A 25 -4.81 5.57 6.41
CA LEU A 25 -6.02 5.38 7.23
C LEU A 25 -7.30 5.06 6.43
N ARG A 26 -7.21 4.99 5.10
CA ARG A 26 -8.30 4.61 4.19
C ARG A 26 -7.98 3.32 3.43
N GLY A 27 -6.85 2.67 3.74
CA GLY A 27 -6.41 1.43 3.10
C GLY A 27 -5.73 1.62 1.74
N ARG A 28 -5.45 2.86 1.32
CA ARG A 28 -4.72 3.15 0.09
C ARG A 28 -3.22 3.01 0.31
N LEU A 29 -2.49 2.58 -0.71
CA LEU A 29 -1.04 2.56 -0.66
C LEU A 29 -0.47 3.95 -0.95
N MET A 30 0.19 4.53 0.05
CA MET A 30 0.89 5.81 -0.05
C MET A 30 2.39 5.57 0.09
N GLY A 31 3.21 6.21 -0.74
CA GLY A 31 4.61 5.81 -0.83
C GLY A 31 5.48 6.64 -1.76
N LYS A 32 6.66 6.10 -2.05
CA LYS A 32 7.62 6.65 -3.01
C LYS A 32 8.06 5.57 -3.99
N ASN A 33 8.27 6.00 -5.24
CA ASN A 33 9.00 5.22 -6.23
C ASN A 33 10.49 5.55 -6.08
N LEU A 34 11.31 4.53 -5.93
CA LEU A 34 12.76 4.66 -5.79
C LEU A 34 13.43 3.93 -6.95
N ASP A 35 14.54 4.48 -7.43
CA ASP A 35 15.50 3.71 -8.23
C ASP A 35 15.93 2.46 -7.44
N ALA A 36 15.95 1.32 -8.10
CA ALA A 36 16.16 0.04 -7.43
C ALA A 36 17.58 -0.10 -6.85
N HIS A 37 18.60 0.43 -7.53
CA HIS A 37 19.96 0.47 -6.97
C HIS A 37 20.01 1.35 -5.73
N HIS A 38 19.39 2.54 -5.79
CA HIS A 38 19.31 3.45 -4.66
C HIS A 38 18.60 2.80 -3.46
N PHE A 39 17.48 2.11 -3.69
CA PHE A 39 16.76 1.38 -2.66
C PHE A 39 17.67 0.38 -1.93
N LEU A 40 18.41 -0.45 -2.67
CA LEU A 40 19.33 -1.43 -2.08
C LEU A 40 20.39 -0.76 -1.20
N THR A 41 20.93 0.40 -1.62
CA THR A 41 21.93 1.15 -0.82
C THR A 41 21.37 1.79 0.45
N LYS A 42 20.05 2.01 0.52
CA LYS A 42 19.39 2.66 1.66
C LYS A 42 18.89 1.69 2.73
N LEU A 43 19.05 0.38 2.52
CA LEU A 43 18.66 -0.61 3.52
C LEU A 43 19.61 -0.60 4.74
N PRO A 44 19.10 -0.89 5.94
CA PRO A 44 17.69 -1.16 6.28
C PRO A 44 16.85 0.12 6.53
N GLY A 45 17.44 1.32 6.38
CA GLY A 45 16.81 2.59 6.77
C GLY A 45 15.55 2.95 5.99
N GLY A 46 15.53 2.68 4.69
CA GLY A 46 14.40 3.03 3.82
C GLY A 46 14.22 4.53 3.60
N PRO A 47 13.16 4.94 2.88
CA PRO A 47 12.90 6.34 2.58
C PRO A 47 12.24 7.09 3.75
N GLU A 48 12.42 8.40 3.78
CA GLU A 48 11.63 9.33 4.59
C GLU A 48 10.37 9.75 3.83
N MET A 49 9.27 10.04 4.54
CA MET A 49 8.01 10.52 3.96
C MET A 49 7.32 11.47 4.93
N CYS A 50 6.73 12.53 4.42
CA CYS A 50 5.96 13.49 5.19
C CYS A 50 4.81 12.78 5.94
N ALA A 51 4.68 13.04 7.24
CA ALA A 51 3.71 12.37 8.11
C ALA A 51 2.25 12.54 7.66
N TYR A 52 1.98 13.52 6.80
CA TYR A 52 0.66 13.79 6.26
C TYR A 52 0.06 12.59 5.50
N ILE A 53 0.87 11.65 5.00
CA ILE A 53 0.35 10.43 4.34
C ILE A 53 -0.50 9.55 5.28
N LEU A 54 -0.46 9.81 6.59
CA LEU A 54 -1.30 9.17 7.62
C LEU A 54 -2.28 10.13 8.28
N ALA A 55 -2.47 11.34 7.73
CA ALA A 55 -3.31 12.40 8.29
C ALA A 55 -4.12 13.14 7.21
N THR A 56 -4.54 12.41 6.16
CA THR A 56 -5.36 12.96 5.06
C THR A 56 -6.66 12.23 4.87
N ASP A 57 -7.60 12.87 4.17
CA ASP A 57 -8.79 12.21 3.62
C ASP A 57 -8.51 11.44 2.32
N VAL A 58 -9.58 10.95 1.71
CA VAL A 58 -9.56 10.19 0.44
C VAL A 58 -9.15 11.03 -0.78
N ASP A 59 -9.15 12.36 -0.65
CA ASP A 59 -8.75 13.30 -1.71
C ASP A 59 -7.35 13.89 -1.44
N MET A 60 -6.63 13.37 -0.44
CA MET A 60 -5.32 13.87 0.01
C MET A 60 -5.38 15.27 0.64
N ASN A 61 -6.54 15.73 1.08
CA ASN A 61 -6.62 16.94 1.89
C ASN A 61 -6.11 16.63 3.29
N PRO A 62 -5.22 17.45 3.86
CA PRO A 62 -4.79 17.28 5.24
C PRO A 62 -5.98 17.50 6.17
N LEU A 63 -6.09 16.66 7.19
CA LEU A 63 -7.12 16.75 8.20
C LEU A 63 -6.54 17.34 9.49
N ASP A 64 -7.33 18.17 10.17
CA ASP A 64 -6.99 18.68 11.49
C ASP A 64 -7.24 17.63 12.58
N GLY A 65 -6.68 17.88 13.78
CA GLY A 65 -6.93 17.07 14.97
C GLY A 65 -6.02 15.85 15.14
N PHE A 66 -5.06 15.64 14.23
CA PHE A 66 -4.04 14.60 14.39
C PHE A 66 -2.86 15.11 15.22
N GLU A 67 -2.51 14.39 16.29
CA GLU A 67 -1.25 14.62 17.02
C GLU A 67 -0.02 14.32 16.14
N LEU A 68 -0.17 13.38 15.20
CA LEU A 68 0.92 12.93 14.33
C LEU A 68 1.41 14.04 13.38
N ALA A 69 0.49 14.82 12.81
CA ALA A 69 0.79 15.79 11.76
C ALA A 69 -0.28 16.89 11.69
N GLY A 70 0.14 18.12 11.43
CA GLY A 70 -0.75 19.25 11.18
C GLY A 70 0.03 20.53 10.97
N TRP A 71 -0.68 21.63 10.73
CA TRP A 71 -0.06 22.96 10.54
C TRP A 71 0.84 23.37 11.72
N HIS A 72 0.47 22.97 12.94
CA HIS A 72 1.23 23.24 14.16
C HIS A 72 2.57 22.48 14.25
N THR A 73 2.72 21.35 13.56
CA THR A 73 3.98 20.59 13.48
C THR A 73 4.73 20.78 12.17
N GLY A 74 4.12 21.47 11.19
CA GLY A 74 4.70 21.67 9.86
C GLY A 74 4.77 20.39 9.00
N TYR A 75 4.03 19.34 9.37
CA TYR A 75 4.03 18.04 8.69
C TYR A 75 5.43 17.42 8.56
N GLY A 76 6.10 17.21 9.69
CA GLY A 76 7.44 16.59 9.73
C GLY A 76 7.51 15.21 9.09
N ASP A 77 8.73 14.73 8.87
CA ASP A 77 8.97 13.45 8.22
C ASP A 77 8.90 12.25 9.19
N LEU A 78 8.41 11.14 8.65
CA LEU A 78 8.51 9.80 9.18
C LEU A 78 9.55 9.03 8.38
N ARG A 79 10.10 7.98 8.95
CA ARG A 79 10.89 6.99 8.21
C ARG A 79 10.04 5.77 7.91
N VAL A 80 10.16 5.21 6.72
CA VAL A 80 9.45 4.01 6.31
C VAL A 80 10.44 2.86 6.19
N VAL A 81 10.45 1.99 7.21
CA VAL A 81 11.34 0.83 7.26
C VAL A 81 10.76 -0.28 6.37
N PRO A 82 11.45 -0.70 5.28
CA PRO A 82 10.93 -1.69 4.35
C PRO A 82 10.81 -3.08 5.00
N ASP A 83 9.68 -3.74 4.80
CA ASP A 83 9.46 -5.14 5.18
C ASP A 83 9.85 -6.06 4.01
N LEU A 84 11.08 -6.55 4.06
CA LEU A 84 11.66 -7.36 3.00
C LEU A 84 10.94 -8.71 2.79
N GLY A 85 10.13 -9.15 3.76
CA GLY A 85 9.26 -10.32 3.59
C GLY A 85 8.11 -10.08 2.62
N THR A 86 7.86 -8.82 2.22
CA THR A 86 6.74 -8.42 1.37
C THR A 86 7.14 -8.09 -0.08
N ILE A 87 8.40 -8.31 -0.47
CA ILE A 87 8.89 -8.01 -1.82
C ILE A 87 8.08 -8.80 -2.85
N ARG A 88 7.41 -8.07 -3.75
CA ARG A 88 6.54 -8.61 -4.79
C ARG A 88 6.71 -7.87 -6.11
N ARG A 89 6.89 -8.60 -7.21
CA ARG A 89 6.84 -8.04 -8.57
C ARG A 89 5.42 -7.63 -8.95
N LEU A 90 5.28 -6.48 -9.61
CA LEU A 90 4.00 -6.01 -10.14
C LEU A 90 3.90 -6.39 -11.63
N ASN A 91 3.21 -7.50 -11.93
CA ASN A 91 3.16 -8.01 -13.32
C ASN A 91 2.48 -7.05 -14.31
N TYR A 92 1.57 -6.21 -13.84
CA TYR A 92 0.92 -5.19 -14.67
C TYR A 92 1.80 -3.95 -14.89
N LEU A 93 2.93 -3.83 -14.18
CA LEU A 93 3.88 -2.74 -14.30
C LEU A 93 5.31 -3.29 -14.41
N PRO A 94 5.76 -3.62 -15.64
CA PRO A 94 7.10 -4.17 -15.88
C PRO A 94 8.21 -3.33 -15.25
N GLY A 95 9.32 -3.97 -14.87
CA GLY A 95 10.45 -3.29 -14.22
C GLY A 95 10.25 -2.93 -12.75
N THR A 96 9.07 -3.21 -12.17
CA THR A 96 8.71 -2.70 -10.84
C THR A 96 8.45 -3.80 -9.81
N VAL A 97 8.95 -3.57 -8.59
CA VAL A 97 8.54 -4.31 -7.39
C VAL A 97 7.87 -3.39 -6.36
N LEU A 98 6.94 -3.94 -5.59
CA LEU A 98 6.34 -3.33 -4.41
C LEU A 98 6.94 -3.95 -3.15
N VAL A 99 7.27 -3.10 -2.18
CA VAL A 99 7.68 -3.47 -0.82
C VAL A 99 6.83 -2.68 0.15
N HIS A 100 6.11 -3.36 1.03
CA HIS A 100 5.42 -2.68 2.12
C HIS A 100 6.45 -2.19 3.15
N GLY A 101 6.22 -1.03 3.73
CA GLY A 101 7.02 -0.51 4.82
C GLY A 101 6.24 -0.39 6.13
N ASN A 102 6.97 -0.13 7.20
CA ASN A 102 6.40 0.24 8.49
C ASN A 102 6.85 1.67 8.83
N ALA A 103 5.87 2.55 9.09
CA ALA A 103 6.15 3.92 9.48
C ALA A 103 6.69 3.98 10.91
N VAL A 104 7.81 4.65 11.09
CA VAL A 104 8.45 4.91 12.38
C VAL A 104 8.78 6.40 12.51
N HIS A 105 8.75 6.89 13.74
CA HIS A 105 9.28 8.20 14.08
C HIS A 105 10.80 8.25 13.84
N PRO A 106 11.42 9.44 13.76
CA PRO A 106 12.87 9.57 13.59
C PRO A 106 13.69 8.81 14.64
N ASP A 107 13.18 8.72 15.87
CA ASP A 107 13.78 7.96 16.98
C ASP A 107 13.62 6.43 16.87
N GLY A 108 12.93 5.94 15.83
CA GLY A 108 12.71 4.52 15.56
C GLY A 108 11.46 3.93 16.22
N ARG A 109 10.72 4.68 17.05
CA ARG A 109 9.45 4.19 17.61
C ARG A 109 8.41 4.00 16.52
N PRO A 110 7.59 2.94 16.55
CA PRO A 110 6.50 2.76 15.60
C PRO A 110 5.50 3.92 15.64
N VAL A 111 4.98 4.31 14.48
CA VAL A 111 3.86 5.26 14.41
C VAL A 111 2.57 4.52 14.77
N ALA A 112 2.03 4.79 15.96
CA ALA A 112 0.94 4.02 16.54
C ALA A 112 -0.34 4.00 15.69
N VAL A 113 -0.63 5.09 14.97
CA VAL A 113 -1.82 5.21 14.10
C VAL A 113 -1.64 4.53 12.75
N ALA A 114 -0.44 4.08 12.39
CA ALA A 114 -0.22 3.39 11.12
C ALA A 114 -1.00 2.05 11.11
N PRO A 115 -1.84 1.77 10.09
CA PRO A 115 -2.71 0.59 10.08
C PRO A 115 -1.96 -0.74 10.30
N ARG A 116 -0.75 -0.87 9.73
CA ARG A 116 0.09 -2.06 9.93
C ARG A 116 0.55 -2.21 11.38
N GLU A 117 0.85 -1.11 12.07
CA GLU A 117 1.25 -1.17 13.49
C GLU A 117 0.05 -1.48 14.39
N ILE A 118 -1.13 -0.93 14.09
CA ILE A 118 -2.37 -1.30 14.78
C ILE A 118 -2.59 -2.82 14.69
N LEU A 119 -2.53 -3.38 13.48
CA LEU A 119 -2.68 -4.82 13.27
C LEU A 119 -1.62 -5.61 14.05
N ARG A 120 -0.34 -5.23 13.95
CA ARG A 120 0.76 -5.90 14.67
C ARG A 120 0.56 -5.86 16.18
N SER A 121 0.05 -4.76 16.72
CA SER A 121 -0.27 -4.63 18.14
C SER A 121 -1.35 -5.64 18.57
N GLN A 122 -2.42 -5.77 17.80
CA GLN A 122 -3.48 -6.76 18.08
C GLN A 122 -2.94 -8.21 17.97
N LEU A 123 -2.11 -8.49 16.97
CA LEU A 123 -1.48 -9.81 16.82
C LEU A 123 -0.55 -10.16 17.99
N ARG A 124 0.22 -9.19 18.50
CA ARG A 124 1.04 -9.39 19.71
C ARG A 124 0.17 -9.67 20.94
N ALA A 125 -0.95 -8.96 21.09
CA ALA A 125 -1.89 -9.20 22.19
C ALA A 125 -2.47 -10.63 22.13
N LEU A 126 -2.89 -11.11 20.95
CA LEU A 126 -3.35 -12.48 20.78
C LEU A 126 -2.26 -13.52 21.11
N ALA A 127 -1.02 -13.25 20.71
CA ALA A 127 0.10 -14.16 20.95
C ALA A 127 0.41 -14.36 22.44
N VAL A 128 0.19 -13.34 23.29
CA VAL A 128 0.31 -13.47 24.77
C VAL A 128 -0.65 -14.52 25.33
N HIS A 129 -1.76 -14.78 24.64
CA HIS A 129 -2.73 -15.82 24.99
C HIS A 129 -2.52 -17.14 24.22
N GLY A 130 -1.41 -17.28 23.50
CA GLY A 130 -1.14 -18.47 22.67
C GLY A 130 -2.05 -18.59 21.44
N LEU A 131 -2.71 -17.49 21.03
CA LEU A 131 -3.63 -17.46 19.90
C LEU A 131 -2.94 -16.94 18.63
N GLN A 132 -3.28 -17.54 17.49
CA GLN A 132 -2.88 -17.06 16.16
C GLN A 132 -4.14 -16.74 15.34
N ALA A 133 -4.23 -15.51 14.82
CA ALA A 133 -5.29 -15.13 13.90
C ALA A 133 -4.98 -15.62 12.47
N ARG A 134 -5.99 -16.12 11.78
CA ARG A 134 -5.98 -16.42 10.34
C ARG A 134 -7.24 -15.79 9.74
N VAL A 135 -7.11 -15.16 8.58
CA VAL A 135 -8.19 -14.43 7.93
C VAL A 135 -8.28 -14.86 6.47
N GLY A 136 -9.50 -15.15 6.01
CA GLY A 136 -9.87 -15.21 4.60
C GLY A 136 -10.64 -13.95 4.24
N ILE A 137 -10.39 -13.40 3.05
CA ILE A 137 -11.08 -12.21 2.54
C ILE A 137 -11.74 -12.59 1.23
N GLU A 138 -13.03 -12.30 1.11
CA GLU A 138 -13.80 -12.37 -0.14
C GLU A 138 -14.03 -10.93 -0.60
N SER A 139 -13.42 -10.55 -1.72
CA SER A 139 -13.50 -9.20 -2.28
C SER A 139 -14.31 -9.23 -3.56
N GLU A 140 -15.59 -8.89 -3.43
CA GLU A 140 -16.48 -8.69 -4.56
C GLU A 140 -16.16 -7.37 -5.27
N PHE A 141 -16.31 -7.35 -6.59
CA PHE A 141 -16.14 -6.15 -7.39
C PHE A 141 -17.11 -6.16 -8.57
N VAL A 142 -17.39 -4.96 -9.08
CA VAL A 142 -18.23 -4.75 -10.26
C VAL A 142 -17.39 -4.15 -11.38
N LEU A 143 -17.61 -4.62 -12.61
CA LEU A 143 -16.92 -4.10 -13.79
C LEU A 143 -17.89 -3.32 -14.68
N TYR A 144 -17.49 -2.11 -15.02
CA TYR A 144 -18.24 -1.21 -15.92
C TYR A 144 -17.41 -0.87 -17.15
N LYS A 145 -18.10 -0.61 -18.26
CA LYS A 145 -17.49 -0.15 -19.51
C LYS A 145 -17.03 1.31 -19.39
N GLY A 146 -15.96 1.65 -20.10
CA GLY A 146 -15.43 3.01 -20.19
C GLY A 146 -14.20 3.25 -19.31
N THR A 147 -13.89 4.52 -19.06
CA THR A 147 -12.74 4.93 -18.23
C THR A 147 -13.19 5.62 -16.95
N GLU A 148 -12.33 5.63 -15.94
CA GLU A 148 -12.57 6.36 -14.68
C GLU A 148 -12.93 7.83 -14.93
N ALA A 149 -12.23 8.50 -15.85
CA ALA A 149 -12.48 9.90 -16.17
C ALA A 149 -13.88 10.14 -16.76
N GLN A 150 -14.41 9.20 -17.56
CA GLN A 150 -15.78 9.29 -18.07
C GLN A 150 -16.80 9.15 -16.94
N LEU A 151 -16.60 8.18 -16.05
CA LEU A 151 -17.48 7.95 -14.89
C LEU A 151 -17.46 9.13 -13.92
N ARG A 152 -16.29 9.71 -13.63
CA ARG A 152 -16.19 10.91 -12.79
C ARG A 152 -16.95 12.09 -13.40
N ARG A 153 -16.84 12.31 -14.71
CA ARG A 153 -17.58 13.38 -15.41
C ARG A 153 -19.09 13.19 -15.36
N SER A 154 -19.59 11.95 -15.36
CA SER A 154 -21.02 11.68 -15.21
C SER A 154 -21.49 11.70 -13.74
N GLY A 155 -20.59 11.96 -12.78
CA GLY A 155 -20.88 11.84 -11.36
C GLY A 155 -21.24 10.40 -10.96
N PHE A 156 -20.63 9.41 -11.63
CA PHE A 156 -20.89 7.98 -11.46
C PHE A 156 -22.35 7.58 -11.72
N ARG A 157 -23.10 8.37 -12.50
CA ARG A 157 -24.50 8.07 -12.84
C ARG A 157 -24.58 7.13 -14.04
N ASN A 158 -25.49 6.17 -13.94
CA ASN A 158 -25.84 5.20 -14.99
C ASN A 158 -24.63 4.50 -15.65
N PRO A 159 -23.70 3.91 -14.88
CA PRO A 159 -22.59 3.17 -15.46
C PRO A 159 -23.12 1.94 -16.20
N THR A 160 -22.53 1.60 -17.35
CA THR A 160 -22.93 0.42 -18.14
C THR A 160 -22.12 -0.80 -17.70
N PRO A 161 -22.72 -1.85 -17.12
CA PRO A 161 -22.01 -3.06 -16.73
C PRO A 161 -21.30 -3.74 -17.91
N VAL A 162 -20.17 -4.42 -17.65
CA VAL A 162 -19.50 -5.25 -18.67
C VAL A 162 -20.36 -6.45 -19.04
N SER A 163 -20.98 -7.10 -18.05
CA SER A 163 -21.96 -8.18 -18.22
C SER A 163 -23.37 -7.66 -17.94
N PRO A 164 -24.39 -8.01 -18.76
CA PRO A 164 -25.78 -7.69 -18.46
C PRO A 164 -26.34 -8.50 -17.29
N ASP A 165 -25.69 -9.62 -16.93
CA ASP A 165 -26.13 -10.55 -15.90
C ASP A 165 -25.22 -10.48 -14.66
N ASN A 166 -25.77 -10.79 -13.48
CA ASN A 166 -24.97 -11.06 -12.28
C ASN A 166 -24.25 -12.41 -12.47
N LEU A 167 -22.92 -12.38 -12.41
CA LEU A 167 -22.06 -13.55 -12.62
C LEU A 167 -21.47 -14.09 -11.31
N ASP A 168 -22.06 -13.75 -10.17
CA ASP A 168 -21.62 -14.28 -8.88
C ASP A 168 -21.71 -15.82 -8.87
N TYR A 169 -20.61 -16.47 -8.49
CA TYR A 169 -20.39 -17.93 -8.56
C TYR A 169 -20.63 -18.59 -9.95
N ALA A 170 -20.69 -17.83 -11.05
CA ALA A 170 -21.01 -18.36 -12.38
C ALA A 170 -19.86 -19.24 -12.94
N LEU A 171 -20.21 -20.45 -13.41
CA LEU A 171 -19.30 -21.40 -14.08
C LEU A 171 -19.61 -21.59 -15.57
N ASP A 172 -20.72 -21.02 -16.03
CA ASP A 172 -21.34 -21.25 -17.33
C ASP A 172 -20.91 -20.23 -18.39
N ARG A 173 -19.94 -19.36 -18.07
CA ARG A 173 -19.38 -18.38 -19.02
C ARG A 173 -17.86 -18.43 -19.07
N PRO A 174 -17.23 -18.44 -20.27
CA PRO A 174 -15.79 -18.32 -20.38
C PRO A 174 -15.32 -16.95 -19.84
N PRO A 175 -14.14 -16.86 -19.21
CA PRO A 175 -13.54 -15.57 -18.87
C PRO A 175 -13.39 -14.73 -20.15
N ALA A 176 -13.82 -13.47 -20.09
CA ALA A 176 -13.73 -12.52 -21.19
C ALA A 176 -12.27 -12.19 -21.55
#